data_AF-A0A498N856-F1
#
_entry.id   AF-A0A498N856-F1
#
_cell.length_a   1.000
_cell.length_b   1.000
_cell.length_c   1.000
_cell.angle_alpha   90.00
_cell.angle_beta   90.00
_cell.angle_gamma   90.00
#
_symmetry.space_group_name_H-M   'P 1'
#
loop_
_entity.id
_entity.type
_entity.pdbx_description
1 polymer ?
#
loop_
_entity_poly.entity_id
_entity_poly.type
_entity_poly.pdbx_seq_one_letter_code
_entity_poly.pdbx_strand_id
1 'polypeptide(L)' 'MLAGVPLIGWVIRAALDSGVFDSVWVSTDHDEIARVAKEWGAEVHRRSPEVSKDTTSSLETIQEFSRLNPG' A
#
# COMPACT_ATOMS: atom_id res chain seq x y z
N MET A 1 0.42 -8.40 -14.12
CA MET A 1 -0.17 -9.54 -13.37
C MET A 1 0.83 -10.69 -13.34
N LEU A 2 0.79 -11.53 -12.31
CA LEU A 2 1.59 -12.76 -12.17
C LEU A 2 0.65 -13.91 -11.83
N ALA A 3 0.64 -14.95 -12.67
CA ALA A 3 -0.30 -16.08 -12.56
C ALA A 3 -1.78 -15.66 -12.42
N GLY A 4 -2.20 -14.63 -13.17
CA GLY A 4 -3.57 -14.12 -13.14
C GLY A 4 -3.91 -13.22 -11.94
N VAL A 5 -2.96 -12.97 -11.04
CA VAL A 5 -3.14 -12.13 -9.85
C VAL A 5 -2.29 -10.85 -9.96
N PRO A 6 -2.82 -9.66 -9.63
CA PRO A 6 -2.01 -8.45 -9.51
C PRO A 6 -0.89 -8.65 -8.49
N LEU A 7 0.31 -8.12 -8.74
CA LEU A 7 1.48 -8.38 -7.88
C LEU A 7 1.21 -8.01 -6.41
N ILE A 8 0.58 -6.86 -6.16
CA ILE A 8 0.22 -6.43 -4.80
C ILE A 8 -0.82 -7.34 -4.13
N GLY A 9 -1.66 -8.03 -4.91
CA GLY A 9 -2.68 -8.95 -4.38
C GLY A 9 -2.09 -10.15 -3.65
N TRP A 10 -0.91 -10.62 -4.09
CA TRP A 10 -0.19 -11.69 -3.39
C TRP A 10 0.23 -11.29 -1.98
N VAL A 11 0.76 -10.07 -1.84
CA VAL A 11 1.26 -9.56 -0.56
C VAL A 11 0.10 -9.16 0.35
N ILE A 12 -0.92 -8.49 -0.19
CA ILE A 12 -2.12 -8.10 0.57
C ILE A 12 -2.80 -9.34 1.15
N ARG A 13 -3.04 -10.37 0.33
CA ARG A 13 -3.68 -11.60 0.80
C ARG A 13 -2.85 -12.27 1.89
N ALA A 14 -1.53 -12.40 1.71
CA ALA A 14 -0.67 -12.98 2.74
C ALA A 14 -0.71 -12.21 4.07
N ALA A 15 -0.75 -10.87 4.02
CA ALA A 15 -0.87 -10.03 5.20
C ALA A 15 -2.23 -10.20 5.90
N LEU A 16 -3.33 -10.19 5.15
CA LEU A 16 -4.68 -10.38 5.70
C LEU A 16 -4.87 -11.78 6.28
N ASP A 17 -4.48 -12.83 5.53
CA ASP A 17 -4.62 -14.23 5.95
C ASP A 17 -3.78 -14.56 7.19
N SER A 18 -2.72 -13.78 7.46
CA SER A 18 -1.91 -13.97 8.66
C SER A 18 -2.67 -13.64 9.96
N GLY A 19 -3.64 -12.71 9.91
CA GLY A 19 -4.42 -12.29 11.08
C GLY A 19 -3.60 -11.61 12.20
N VAL A 20 -2.37 -11.18 11.93
CA VAL A 20 -1.47 -10.59 12.96
C VAL A 20 -1.45 -9.06 12.98
N PHE A 21 -2.08 -8.41 11.99
CA PHE A 21 -2.10 -6.95 11.85
C PHE A 21 -3.48 -6.38 12.16
N ASP A 22 -3.53 -5.25 12.89
CA ASP A 22 -4.78 -4.54 13.16
C ASP A 22 -5.41 -3.96 11.88
N SER A 23 -4.56 -3.52 10.94
CA SER A 23 -4.97 -3.04 9.62
C SER A 23 -3.88 -3.29 8.57
N VAL A 24 -4.27 -3.39 7.30
CA VAL A 24 -3.36 -3.60 6.17
C VAL A 24 -3.54 -2.44 5.18
N TRP A 25 -2.46 -1.74 4.88
CA TRP A 25 -2.46 -0.52 4.07
C TRP A 25 -1.58 -0.64 2.83
N VAL A 26 -2.00 0.01 1.74
CA VAL A 26 -1.20 0.24 0.55
C VAL A 26 -1.03 1.75 0.33
N SER A 27 0.23 2.18 0.31
CA SER A 27 0.61 3.56 -0.03
C SER A 27 0.85 3.68 -1.54
N THR A 28 0.08 4.52 -2.23
CA THR A 28 0.21 4.72 -3.68
C THR A 28 -0.30 6.07 -4.15
N ASP A 29 0.31 6.59 -5.21
CA ASP A 29 -0.08 7.79 -5.94
C ASP A 29 -0.90 7.46 -7.21
N HIS A 30 -1.10 6.18 -7.52
CA HIS A 30 -1.74 5.74 -8.76
C HIS A 30 -3.16 5.19 -8.53
N ASP A 31 -4.12 5.63 -9.35
CA ASP A 31 -5.55 5.30 -9.18
C ASP A 31 -5.85 3.82 -9.39
N GLU A 32 -5.21 3.19 -10.37
CA GLU A 32 -5.41 1.76 -10.63
C GLU A 32 -4.88 0.90 -9.48
N ILE A 33 -3.71 1.24 -8.93
CA ILE A 33 -3.13 0.55 -7.77
C ILE A 33 -4.03 0.71 -6.55
N ALA A 34 -4.55 1.93 -6.31
CA ALA A 34 -5.49 2.21 -5.22
C ALA A 34 -6.79 1.39 -5.37
N ARG A 35 -7.34 1.30 -6.58
CA ARG A 35 -8.52 0.49 -6.87
C ARG A 35 -8.26 -0.98 -6.57
N VAL A 36 -7.17 -1.54 -7.09
CA VAL A 36 -6.80 -2.94 -6.85
C VAL A 36 -6.56 -3.21 -5.36
N ALA A 37 -5.88 -2.32 -4.63
CA ALA A 37 -5.67 -2.50 -3.20
C ALA A 37 -6.99 -2.62 -2.42
N LYS A 38 -7.97 -1.75 -2.71
CA LYS A 38 -9.30 -1.79 -2.10
C LYS A 38 -10.07 -3.06 -2.45
N GLU A 39 -10.04 -3.47 -3.72
CA GLU A 39 -10.68 -4.72 -4.18
C GLU A 39 -10.13 -5.96 -3.47
N TRP A 40 -8.88 -5.89 -3.03
CA TRP A 40 -8.19 -6.97 -2.32
C TRP A 40 -8.24 -6.84 -0.79
N GLY A 41 -9.00 -5.89 -0.25
CA GLY A 41 -9.25 -5.75 1.18
C GLY A 41 -8.22 -4.94 1.97
N ALA A 42 -7.29 -4.25 1.28
CA ALA A 42 -6.38 -3.31 1.93
C ALA A 42 -6.96 -1.89 1.93
N GLU A 43 -6.62 -1.13 2.97
CA GLU A 43 -6.84 0.30 3.03
C GLU A 43 -5.86 1.04 2.12
N VAL A 44 -6.20 2.26 1.71
CA VAL A 44 -5.37 3.03 0.78
C VAL A 44 -4.95 4.34 1.40
N HIS A 45 -3.64 4.54 1.44
CA HIS A 45 -3.02 5.82 1.68
C HIS A 45 -2.61 6.46 0.34
N ARG A 46 -3.15 7.64 0.05
CA ARG A 46 -2.71 8.43 -1.11
C ARG A 46 -1.45 9.22 -0.74
N ARG A 47 -0.30 8.65 -1.08
CA ARG A 47 0.99 9.31 -0.85
C ARG A 47 1.14 10.55 -1.73
N SER A 48 1.95 11.47 -1.25
CA SER A 48 2.19 12.72 -1.94
C SER A 48 3.15 12.56 -3.13
N PRO A 49 3.10 13.47 -4.13
CA PRO A 49 4.09 13.49 -5.21
C PRO A 49 5.53 13.65 -4.70
N GLU A 50 5.73 14.28 -3.54
CA GLU A 50 7.04 14.52 -2.94
C GLU A 50 7.76 13.22 -2.58
N VAL A 51 7.01 12.20 -2.16
CA VAL A 51 7.55 10.86 -1.81
C VAL A 51 7.28 9.80 -2.89
N SER A 52 6.93 10.21 -4.10
CA SER A 52 6.64 9.30 -5.23
C SER A 52 7.71 9.32 -6.33
N LYS A 53 8.90 9.86 -6.04
CA LYS A 53 10.00 10.00 -7.01
C LYS A 53 10.87 8.75 -7.06
N ASP A 54 11.51 8.52 -8.20
CA ASP A 54 12.46 7.39 -8.37
C ASP A 54 13.63 7.40 -7.38
N THR A 55 13.96 8.58 -6.84
CA THR A 55 15.03 8.77 -5.85
C THR A 55 14.53 8.73 -4.40
N THR A 56 13.22 8.70 -4.16
CA THR A 56 12.66 8.66 -2.81
C THR A 56 12.91 7.29 -2.19
N SER A 57 13.38 7.28 -0.94
CA SER A 57 13.59 6.05 -0.19
C SER A 57 12.28 5.44 0.32
N SER A 58 12.28 4.13 0.57
CA SER A 58 11.15 3.47 1.22
C SER A 58 10.89 4.03 2.63
N LEU A 59 11.95 4.44 3.35
CA LEU A 59 11.82 5.01 4.69
C LEU A 59 11.04 6.33 4.67
N GLU A 60 11.34 7.23 3.74
CA GLU A 60 10.59 8.50 3.59
C GLU A 60 9.11 8.25 3.29
N THR A 61 8.81 7.26 2.44
CA THR A 61 7.42 6.88 2.12
C THR A 61 6.68 6.36 3.36
N ILE A 62 7.34 5.56 4.20
CA ILE A 62 6.77 5.04 5.45
C ILE A 62 6.59 6.17 6.48
N GLN A 63 7.55 7.08 6.59
CA GLN A 63 7.49 8.22 7.51
C GLN A 63 6.34 9.17 7.15
N GLU A 64 6.10 9.41 5.86
CA GLU A 64 4.93 10.18 5.43
C GLU A 64 3.63 9.53 5.92
N PHE A 65 3.46 8.23 5.65
CA PHE A 65 2.28 7.49 6.07
C PHE A 65 2.07 7.59 7.58
N SER A 66 3.11 7.34 8.39
CA SER A 66 3.03 7.38 9.85
C SER A 66 2.69 8.78 10.39
N ARG A 67 3.19 9.84 9.75
CA ARG A 67 2.87 11.23 10.13
C ARG A 67 1.42 11.59 9.83
N LEU A 68 0.87 11.09 8.73
CA LEU A 68 -0.49 11.40 8.27
C LEU A 68 -1.56 10.47 8.87
N ASN A 69 -1.16 9.36 9.47
CA ASN A 69 -2.02 8.39 10.15
C ASN A 69 -1.48 8.15 11.56
N PRO A 70 -1.57 9.15 12.47
CA PRO A 70 -1.27 8.91 13.87
C PRO A 70 -2.30 7.89 14.39
N GLY A 71 -1.80 6.79 14.96
CA GLY A 71 -2.64 5.79 15.64
C GLY A 71 -3.40 6.38 16.82
#